data_AF-G5RQC8-F1
#
_entry.id   AF-G5RQC8-F1
#
_cell.length_a   1.000
_cell.length_b   1.000
_cell.length_c   1.000
_cell.angle_alpha   90.00
_cell.angle_beta   90.00
_cell.angle_gamma   90.00
#
_symmetry.space_group_name_H-M   'P 1'
#
loop_
_entity.id
_entity.type
_entity.pdbx_description
1 polymer ?
#
loop_
_entity_poly.entity_id
_entity_poly.type
_entity_poly.pdbx_seq_one_letter_code
_entity_poly.pdbx_strand_id
1 'polypeptide(L)'
;LQAARLHCAGKLWCVFGCGGDRDKGKRPLMGAIAEEFADIVVVTDDNPRTEEPRAIINDILAGMLDAGQVRVMEGRAEAVTNAIMQAKDNDVVLIAGKGHEDYQIVGTQRLDYSDRVTAARLLGVIA
;
A
#
# COMPACT_ATOMS: atom_id res chain seq x y z
N LEU A 1 1.62 -6.08 10.11
CA LEU A 1 0.43 -6.94 9.87
C LEU A 1 0.04 -7.73 11.11
N GLN A 2 0.93 -8.55 11.70
CA GLN A 2 0.65 -9.33 12.91
C GLN A 2 0.06 -8.49 14.07
N ALA A 3 0.63 -7.32 14.37
CA ALA A 3 0.07 -6.43 15.39
C ALA A 3 -1.34 -5.94 15.04
N ALA A 4 -1.56 -5.48 13.80
CA ALA A 4 -2.87 -5.01 13.34
C ALA A 4 -3.94 -6.11 13.36
N ARG A 5 -3.56 -7.37 13.11
CA ARG A 5 -4.46 -8.52 13.18
C ARG A 5 -5.12 -8.66 14.56
N LEU A 6 -4.39 -8.39 15.64
CA LEU A 6 -4.92 -8.49 17.01
C LEU A 6 -6.11 -7.54 17.25
N HIS A 7 -6.25 -6.50 16.42
CA HIS A 7 -7.32 -5.50 16.49
C HIS A 7 -8.37 -5.67 15.38
N CYS A 8 -8.27 -6.71 14.55
CA CYS A 8 -9.10 -6.89 13.36
C CYS A 8 -10.06 -8.07 13.54
N ALA A 9 -11.36 -7.78 13.71
CA ALA A 9 -12.40 -8.82 13.78
C ALA A 9 -12.85 -9.33 12.40
N GLY A 10 -12.72 -8.50 11.37
CA GLY A 10 -13.02 -8.82 9.98
C GLY A 10 -11.76 -9.12 9.16
N LYS A 11 -11.74 -8.61 7.93
CA LYS A 11 -10.64 -8.75 6.97
C LYS A 11 -9.56 -7.71 7.24
N LEU A 12 -8.30 -8.15 7.26
CA LEU A 12 -7.14 -7.26 7.33
C LEU A 12 -6.70 -6.93 5.92
N TRP A 13 -6.76 -5.65 5.57
CA TRP A 13 -6.29 -5.12 4.32
C TRP A 13 -4.86 -4.56 4.48
N CYS A 14 -4.02 -4.76 3.47
CA CYS A 14 -2.68 -4.19 3.39
C CYS A 14 -2.54 -3.36 2.11
N VAL A 15 -2.46 -2.04 2.24
CA VAL A 15 -2.17 -1.12 1.13
C VAL A 15 -0.71 -0.71 1.21
N PHE A 16 0.09 -1.08 0.21
CA PHE A 16 1.51 -0.76 0.22
C PHE A 16 2.12 -0.69 -1.19
N GLY A 17 3.31 -0.12 -1.24
CA GLY A 17 4.16 -0.09 -2.43
C GLY A 17 5.63 -0.22 -2.03
N CYS A 18 6.53 -0.12 -3.00
CA CYS A 18 7.96 -0.04 -2.77
C CYS A 18 8.55 1.20 -3.43
N GLY A 19 9.66 1.70 -2.89
CA GLY A 19 10.43 2.76 -3.51
C GLY A 19 11.16 2.28 -4.78
N GLY A 20 11.13 3.11 -5.82
CA GLY A 20 11.95 2.93 -7.02
C GLY A 20 13.39 3.37 -6.82
N ASP A 21 14.29 2.98 -7.72
CA ASP A 21 15.72 3.32 -7.71
C ASP A 21 16.50 2.88 -6.45
N ARG A 22 15.93 2.01 -5.62
CA ARG A 22 16.56 1.49 -4.40
C ARG A 22 15.97 0.14 -3.98
N ASP A 23 16.74 -0.61 -3.18
CA ASP A 23 16.33 -1.79 -2.43
C ASP A 23 15.46 -2.82 -3.18
N LYS A 24 15.75 -3.13 -4.45
CA LYS A 24 14.89 -4.01 -5.25
C LYS A 24 14.68 -5.39 -4.65
N GLY A 25 15.70 -5.94 -3.97
CA GLY A 25 15.65 -7.27 -3.37
C GLY A 25 14.56 -7.47 -2.31
N LYS A 26 14.05 -6.39 -1.69
CA LYS A 26 12.95 -6.51 -0.70
C LYS A 26 11.57 -6.64 -1.33
N ARG A 27 11.39 -6.24 -2.59
CA ARG A 27 10.09 -6.16 -3.27
C ARG A 27 9.33 -7.49 -3.23
N PRO A 28 9.90 -8.61 -3.75
CA PRO A 28 9.20 -9.89 -3.69
C PRO A 28 9.00 -10.37 -2.25
N LEU A 29 9.94 -10.11 -1.34
CA LEU A 29 9.82 -10.48 0.07
C LEU A 29 8.64 -9.76 0.75
N MET A 30 8.46 -8.47 0.47
CA MET A 30 7.33 -7.70 0.97
C MET A 30 6.00 -8.20 0.38
N GLY A 31 6.02 -8.62 -0.90
CA GLY A 31 4.86 -9.25 -1.54
C GLY A 31 4.43 -10.53 -0.83
N ALA A 32 5.37 -11.47 -0.63
CA ALA A 32 5.13 -12.73 0.08
C ALA A 32 4.55 -12.50 1.48
N ILE A 33 5.13 -11.57 2.24
CA ILE A 33 4.67 -11.23 3.60
C ILE A 33 3.28 -10.59 3.59
N ALA A 34 2.98 -9.74 2.61
CA ALA A 34 1.64 -9.15 2.52
C ALA A 34 0.59 -10.23 2.21
N GLU A 35 0.88 -11.15 1.29
CA GLU A 35 0.02 -12.28 0.95
C GLU A 35 -0.19 -13.22 2.15
N GLU A 36 0.87 -13.54 2.89
CA GLU A 36 0.79 -14.46 4.03
C GLU A 36 -0.03 -13.88 5.20
N PHE A 37 0.13 -12.58 5.50
CA PHE A 37 -0.38 -12.00 6.74
C PHE A 37 -1.62 -11.09 6.60
N ALA A 38 -2.01 -10.72 5.37
CA ALA A 38 -3.22 -9.95 5.11
C ALA A 38 -4.27 -10.80 4.38
N ASP A 39 -5.56 -10.50 4.60
CA ASP A 39 -6.62 -11.15 3.84
C ASP A 39 -6.77 -10.54 2.44
N ILE A 40 -6.53 -9.23 2.32
CA ILE A 40 -6.69 -8.49 1.07
C ILE A 40 -5.47 -7.60 0.89
N VAL A 41 -4.72 -7.85 -0.18
CA VAL A 41 -3.53 -7.10 -0.53
C VAL A 41 -3.86 -6.11 -1.64
N VAL A 42 -3.48 -4.84 -1.44
CA VAL A 42 -3.55 -3.77 -2.43
C VAL A 42 -2.13 -3.27 -2.68
N VAL A 43 -1.59 -3.55 -3.86
CA VAL A 43 -0.27 -3.07 -4.29
C VAL A 43 -0.46 -1.80 -5.12
N THR A 44 0.25 -0.75 -4.71
CA THR A 44 0.17 0.59 -5.29
C THR A 44 1.55 1.26 -5.30
N ASP A 45 1.60 2.51 -5.69
CA ASP A 45 2.81 3.32 -5.71
C ASP A 45 3.20 3.77 -4.29
N ASP A 46 4.49 4.00 -4.07
CA ASP A 46 4.99 4.68 -2.89
C ASP A 46 5.84 5.89 -3.29
N ASN A 47 7.08 5.63 -3.67
CA ASN A 47 8.01 6.64 -4.16
C ASN A 47 8.69 6.07 -5.41
N PRO A 48 8.00 6.04 -6.57
CA PRO A 48 8.50 5.41 -7.78
C PRO A 48 9.78 6.05 -8.33
N ARG A 49 10.02 7.35 -8.05
CA ARG A 49 11.18 8.09 -8.56
C ARG A 49 11.27 7.98 -10.08
N THR A 50 12.44 7.63 -10.62
CA THR A 50 12.66 7.53 -12.06
C THR A 50 12.36 6.15 -12.63
N GLU A 51 12.04 5.18 -11.75
CA GLU A 51 11.66 3.84 -12.16
C GLU A 51 10.19 3.78 -12.58
N GLU A 52 9.91 2.94 -13.57
CA GLU A 52 8.55 2.72 -14.08
C GLU A 52 7.70 2.07 -12.97
N PRO A 53 6.58 2.70 -12.53
CA PRO A 53 5.81 2.21 -11.38
C PRO A 53 5.34 0.76 -11.54
N ARG A 54 4.91 0.36 -12.74
CA ARG A 54 4.42 -0.98 -12.99
C ARG A 54 5.52 -2.03 -12.84
N ALA A 55 6.76 -1.73 -13.20
CA ALA A 55 7.90 -2.60 -13.00
C ALA A 55 8.14 -2.88 -11.50
N ILE A 56 8.03 -1.86 -10.65
CA ILE A 56 8.13 -2.02 -9.19
C ILE A 56 7.01 -2.93 -8.67
N ILE A 57 5.78 -2.70 -9.15
CA ILE A 57 4.63 -3.53 -8.78
C ILE A 57 4.85 -4.98 -9.20
N ASN A 58 5.30 -5.22 -10.43
CA ASN A 58 5.57 -6.56 -10.94
C ASN A 58 6.64 -7.28 -10.10
N ASP A 59 7.69 -6.58 -9.66
CA ASP A 59 8.70 -7.14 -8.75
C ASP A 59 8.12 -7.53 -7.39
N ILE A 60 7.13 -6.79 -6.88
CA ILE A 60 6.42 -7.14 -5.64
C ILE A 60 5.59 -8.42 -5.86
N LEU A 61 4.81 -8.45 -6.94
CA LEU A 61 3.93 -9.58 -7.27
C LEU A 61 4.71 -10.87 -7.53
N ALA A 62 5.95 -10.78 -8.02
CA ALA A 62 6.81 -11.93 -8.29
C ALA A 62 7.16 -12.75 -7.03
N GLY A 63 6.96 -12.20 -5.82
CA GLY A 63 7.16 -12.92 -4.57
C GLY A 63 5.92 -13.62 -4.02
N MET A 64 4.76 -13.49 -4.69
CA MET A 64 3.49 -14.04 -4.22
C MET A 64 3.18 -15.37 -4.92
N LEU A 65 2.47 -16.26 -4.21
CA LEU A 65 2.02 -17.56 -4.72
C LEU A 65 0.78 -17.42 -5.62
N ASP A 66 -0.17 -16.58 -5.26
CA ASP A 66 -1.40 -16.28 -6.01
C ASP A 66 -1.57 -14.77 -6.21
N ALA A 67 -0.71 -14.21 -7.07
CA ALA A 67 -0.79 -12.81 -7.48
C ALA A 67 -2.15 -12.45 -8.15
N GLY A 68 -2.95 -13.43 -8.57
CA GLY A 68 -4.27 -13.20 -9.16
C GLY A 68 -5.32 -12.68 -8.17
N GLN A 69 -5.11 -12.88 -6.86
CA GLN A 69 -5.98 -12.36 -5.80
C GLN A 69 -5.59 -10.95 -5.34
N VAL A 70 -4.42 -10.46 -5.77
CA VAL A 70 -3.91 -9.15 -5.36
C VAL A 70 -4.53 -8.05 -6.19
N ARG A 71 -4.99 -7.01 -5.49
CA ARG A 71 -5.53 -5.81 -6.12
C ARG A 71 -4.38 -4.89 -6.49
N VAL A 72 -4.23 -4.60 -7.76
CA VAL A 72 -3.22 -3.67 -8.24
C VAL A 72 -3.89 -2.37 -8.64
N MET A 73 -3.44 -1.26 -8.05
CA MET A 73 -3.97 0.07 -8.35
C MET A 73 -2.86 1.10 -8.28
N GLU A 74 -2.44 1.62 -9.43
CA GLU A 74 -1.57 2.79 -9.53
C GLU A 74 -2.32 4.03 -9.04
N GLY A 75 -1.60 5.04 -8.56
CA GLY A 75 -2.18 6.16 -7.84
C GLY A 75 -2.45 5.81 -6.37
N ARG A 76 -1.52 6.24 -5.50
CA ARG A 76 -1.56 5.88 -4.09
C ARG A 76 -2.81 6.42 -3.38
N ALA A 77 -3.26 7.62 -3.73
CA ALA A 77 -4.47 8.23 -3.18
C ALA A 77 -5.71 7.40 -3.55
N GLU A 78 -5.78 6.96 -4.80
CA GLU A 78 -6.85 6.14 -5.35
C GLU A 78 -6.86 4.76 -4.68
N ALA A 79 -5.70 4.11 -4.53
CA ALA A 79 -5.59 2.82 -3.87
C ALA A 79 -6.02 2.88 -2.39
N VAL A 80 -5.59 3.89 -1.66
CA VAL A 80 -6.01 4.13 -0.27
C VAL A 80 -7.51 4.38 -0.20
N THR A 81 -8.04 5.23 -1.09
CA THR A 81 -9.49 5.52 -1.17
C THR A 81 -10.27 4.23 -1.45
N ASN A 82 -9.83 3.45 -2.43
CA ASN A 82 -10.49 2.23 -2.84
C ASN A 82 -10.53 1.18 -1.71
N ALA A 83 -9.44 1.03 -0.96
CA ALA A 83 -9.37 0.12 0.18
C ALA A 83 -10.29 0.57 1.32
N ILE A 84 -10.23 1.84 1.72
CA ILE A 84 -11.06 2.38 2.81
C ILE A 84 -12.56 2.30 2.45
N MET A 85 -12.93 2.66 1.23
CA MET A 85 -14.33 2.69 0.80
C MET A 85 -14.94 1.29 0.60
N GLN A 86 -14.12 0.23 0.50
CA GLN A 86 -14.59 -1.15 0.35
C GLN A 86 -14.47 -1.98 1.62
N ALA A 87 -13.63 -1.57 2.57
CA ALA A 87 -13.50 -2.22 3.86
C ALA A 87 -14.84 -2.14 4.63
N LYS A 88 -15.17 -3.22 5.33
CA LYS A 88 -16.36 -3.27 6.20
C LYS A 88 -16.06 -2.65 7.56
N ASP A 89 -17.10 -2.34 8.32
CA ASP A 89 -17.01 -1.73 9.65
C ASP A 89 -16.14 -2.52 10.65
N ASN A 90 -16.01 -3.83 10.48
CA ASN A 90 -15.18 -4.70 11.33
C ASN A 90 -13.80 -5.03 10.73
N ASP A 91 -13.48 -4.54 9.54
CA ASP A 91 -12.20 -4.71 8.89
C ASP A 91 -11.16 -3.72 9.43
N VAL A 92 -9.89 -3.99 9.17
CA VAL A 92 -8.78 -3.06 9.44
C VAL A 92 -8.00 -2.83 8.15
N VAL A 93 -7.74 -1.57 7.81
CA VAL A 93 -6.91 -1.20 6.66
C VAL A 93 -5.56 -0.68 7.15
N LEU A 94 -4.50 -1.44 6.92
CA LEU A 94 -3.12 -0.99 7.14
C LEU A 94 -2.59 -0.31 5.89
N ILE A 95 -2.30 0.99 5.99
CA ILE A 95 -1.59 1.76 4.96
C ILE A 95 -0.12 1.81 5.35
N ALA A 96 0.74 1.14 4.59
CA ALA A 96 2.16 0.99 4.91
C ALA A 96 3.07 1.66 3.86
N GLY A 97 4.26 2.07 4.29
CA GLY A 97 5.32 2.63 3.43
C GLY A 97 5.79 4.02 3.85
N LYS A 98 4.88 4.98 3.99
CA LYS A 98 5.23 6.40 4.21
C LYS A 98 5.21 6.86 5.67
N GLY A 99 4.22 6.41 6.45
CA GLY A 99 4.07 6.85 7.83
C GLY A 99 3.78 8.35 7.94
N HIS A 100 4.76 9.14 8.42
CA HIS A 100 4.62 10.59 8.55
C HIS A 100 5.14 11.37 7.34
N GLU A 101 5.73 10.71 6.34
CA GLU A 101 6.12 11.38 5.09
C GLU A 101 4.87 11.95 4.40
N ASP A 102 4.94 13.23 4.06
CA ASP A 102 3.86 14.03 3.46
C ASP A 102 4.10 14.33 1.98
N TYR A 103 4.84 13.44 1.32
CA TYR A 103 5.15 13.56 -0.09
C TYR A 103 5.21 12.23 -0.83
N GLN A 104 5.14 12.35 -2.16
CA GLN A 104 5.39 11.27 -3.09
C GLN A 104 6.39 11.73 -4.16
N ILE A 105 7.46 10.95 -4.35
CA ILE A 105 8.49 11.26 -5.35
C ILE A 105 8.15 10.57 -6.67
N VAL A 106 7.88 11.37 -7.71
CA VAL A 106 7.60 10.92 -9.08
C VAL A 106 8.58 11.62 -10.03
N GLY A 107 9.37 10.83 -10.76
CA GLY A 107 10.55 11.32 -11.45
C GLY A 107 11.52 11.97 -10.46
N THR A 108 11.82 13.24 -10.68
CA THR A 108 12.64 14.09 -9.80
C THR A 108 11.81 15.06 -8.95
N GLN A 109 10.48 14.99 -9.03
CA GLN A 109 9.57 15.91 -8.34
C GLN A 109 9.10 15.32 -7.03
N ARG A 110 9.03 16.17 -6.00
CA ARG A 110 8.38 15.88 -4.72
C ARG A 110 6.97 16.47 -4.79
N LEU A 111 5.97 15.61 -4.95
CA LEU A 111 4.55 15.99 -4.98
C LEU A 111 3.98 15.93 -3.56
N ASP A 112 3.13 16.89 -3.20
CA ASP A 112 2.46 16.91 -1.89
C ASP A 112 1.45 15.78 -1.78
N TYR A 113 1.65 14.88 -0.81
CA TYR A 113 0.79 13.73 -0.59
C TYR A 113 1.00 13.12 0.79
N SER A 114 -0.06 12.97 1.60
CA SER A 114 0.04 12.33 2.92
C SER A 114 -1.01 11.24 3.11
N ASP A 115 -0.57 10.02 3.42
CA ASP A 115 -1.44 8.90 3.79
C ASP A 115 -2.37 9.29 4.95
N ARG A 116 -1.85 10.01 5.95
CA ARG A 116 -2.60 10.45 7.14
C ARG A 116 -3.72 11.40 6.77
N VAL A 117 -3.42 12.41 5.94
CA VAL A 117 -4.41 13.40 5.50
C VAL A 117 -5.47 12.74 4.62
N THR A 118 -5.07 11.85 3.70
CA THR A 118 -6.00 11.09 2.85
C THR A 118 -6.93 10.23 3.70
N ALA A 119 -6.41 9.43 4.61
CA ALA A 119 -7.21 8.57 5.47
C ALA A 119 -8.14 9.37 6.40
N ALA A 120 -7.63 10.43 7.04
CA ALA A 120 -8.41 11.28 7.92
C ALA A 120 -9.59 11.93 7.17
N ARG A 121 -9.36 12.45 5.96
CA ARG A 121 -10.40 13.04 5.12
C ARG A 121 -11.50 12.02 4.77
N LEU A 122 -11.12 10.79 4.42
CA LEU A 122 -12.07 9.74 4.07
C LEU A 122 -12.91 9.27 5.25
N LEU A 123 -12.33 9.28 6.46
CA LEU A 123 -13.00 8.90 7.70
C LEU A 123 -13.71 10.08 8.39
N GLY A 124 -13.62 11.30 7.85
CA GLY A 124 -14.24 12.49 8.43
C GLY A 124 -13.60 12.96 9.74
N VAL A 125 -12.30 12.72 9.92
CA VAL A 125 -11.53 13.08 11.13
C VAL A 125 -10.36 14.00 10.78
N ILE A 126 -9.65 14.51 11.80
CA ILE A 126 -8.47 15.36 11.65
C ILE A 126 -7.20 14.49 11.71
N ALA A 127 -6.24 14.77 10.82
CA ALA A 127 -4.98 14.04 10.69
C ALA A 127 -3.93 14.41 11.74
#